data_AF-A0A951GSF2-F1
#
_entry.id   AF-A0A951GSF2-F1
#
_cell.length_a   1.000
_cell.length_b   1.000
_cell.length_c   1.000
_cell.angle_alpha   90.00
_cell.angle_beta   90.00
_cell.angle_gamma   90.00
#
_symmetry.space_group_name_H-M   'P 1'
#
loop_
_entity.id
_entity.type
_entity.pdbx_description
1 polymer ?
#
loop_
_entity_poly.entity_id
_entity_poly.type
_entity_poly.pdbx_seq_one_letter_code
_entity_poly.pdbx_strand_id
1 'polypeptide(L)' 'MSLYGYARVSTFDQDLAIQRAALKAAGCEVIRAEKASGSRRDGRSELQVVLDFLRPGDTLVI' A
#
# COMPACT_ATOMS: atom_id res chain seq x y z
N MET A 1 12.88 5.48 11.63
CA MET A 1 12.74 4.36 10.68
C MET A 1 11.27 4.04 10.65
N SER A 2 10.55 4.53 9.64
CA SER A 2 9.10 4.34 9.57
C SER A 2 8.77 3.22 8.59
N LEU A 3 7.78 2.38 8.96
CA LEU A 3 7.22 1.37 8.07
C LEU A 3 5.99 1.94 7.37
N TYR A 4 6.05 1.90 6.04
CA TYR A 4 4.94 2.24 5.17
C TYR A 4 4.33 0.97 4.63
N GLY A 5 3.01 0.87 4.68
CA GLY A 5 2.25 -0.23 4.11
C GLY A 5 1.53 0.22 2.84
N TYR A 6 1.56 -0.62 1.82
CA TYR A 6 0.82 -0.39 0.58
C TYR A 6 0.01 -1.65 0.22
N ALA A 7 -1.31 -1.50 0.19
CA ALA A 7 -2.26 -2.54 -0.19
C ALA A 7 -2.85 -2.26 -1.57
N ARG A 8 -3.08 -3.32 -2.36
CA ARG A 8 -3.69 -3.21 -3.69
C ARG A 8 -4.65 -4.35 -3.95
N VAL A 9 -5.84 -3.99 -4.41
CA VAL A 9 -6.84 -4.95 -4.90
C VAL A 9 -7.29 -4.62 -6.31
N SER A 10 -7.52 -5.65 -7.11
CA SER A 10 -7.93 -5.54 -8.52
C SER A 10 -9.45 -5.60 -8.72
N THR A 11 -10.20 -6.08 -7.74
CA THR A 11 -11.67 -6.28 -7.81
C THR A 11 -12.36 -5.88 -6.49
N PHE A 12 -13.68 -5.61 -6.52
CA PHE A 12 -14.48 -5.26 -5.32
C PHE A 12 -14.56 -6.40 -4.29
N ASP A 13 -14.44 -7.66 -4.72
CA ASP A 13 -14.49 -8.83 -3.84
C ASP A 13 -13.20 -9.12 -3.09
N GLN A 14 -12.08 -8.47 -3.46
CA GLN A 14 -10.84 -8.63 -2.71
C GLN A 14 -10.87 -7.72 -1.48
N ASP A 15 -10.80 -8.35 -0.31
CA ASP A 15 -10.97 -7.65 0.95
C ASP A 15 -9.70 -6.89 1.34
N LEU A 16 -9.69 -5.58 1.05
CA LEU A 16 -8.66 -4.65 1.50
C LEU A 16 -8.46 -4.69 3.01
N ALA A 17 -9.45 -5.13 3.79
CA ALA A 17 -9.32 -5.24 5.23
C ALA A 17 -8.25 -6.26 5.64
N ILE A 18 -8.13 -7.38 4.91
CA ILE A 18 -7.13 -8.43 5.22
C ILE A 18 -5.71 -7.90 4.99
N GLN A 19 -5.45 -7.26 3.84
CA GLN A 19 -4.15 -6.65 3.58
C GLN A 19 -3.84 -5.53 4.58
N ARG A 20 -4.81 -4.67 4.92
CA ARG A 20 -4.61 -3.61 5.92
C ARG A 20 -4.32 -4.18 7.31
N ALA A 21 -4.98 -5.27 7.69
CA ALA A 21 -4.72 -5.95 8.96
C ALA A 21 -3.31 -6.56 8.99
N ALA A 22 -2.88 -7.21 7.91
CA ALA A 22 -1.52 -7.75 7.80
C ALA A 22 -0.45 -6.63 7.86
N LEU A 23 -0.66 -5.51 7.17
CA LEU A 23 0.24 -4.37 7.19
C LEU A 23 0.29 -3.70 8.59
N LYS A 24 -0.85 -3.60 9.28
CA LYS A 24 -0.87 -3.15 10.68
C LYS A 24 -0.12 -4.11 11.59
N ALA A 25 -0.31 -5.41 11.44
CA ALA A 25 0.39 -6.43 12.22
C ALA A 25 1.91 -6.40 11.95
N ALA A 26 2.33 -6.04 10.75
CA ALA A 26 3.73 -5.82 10.39
C ALA A 26 4.32 -4.53 11.00
N GLY A 27 3.52 -3.68 11.66
CA GLY A 27 3.98 -2.43 12.27
C GLY A 27 3.99 -1.24 11.32
N CYS A 28 3.24 -1.28 10.22
CA CYS A 28 3.13 -0.13 9.31
C CYS A 28 2.34 1.00 9.96
N GLU A 29 2.98 2.15 10.11
CA GLU A 29 2.38 3.37 10.66
C GLU A 29 1.45 4.04 9.64
N VAL A 30 1.90 4.08 8.38
CA VAL A 30 1.17 4.70 7.28
C VAL A 30 0.78 3.62 6.29
N ILE A 31 -0.52 3.33 6.18
CA ILE A 31 -1.04 2.31 5.26
C ILE A 31 -1.89 2.98 4.19
N ARG A 32 -1.45 2.89 2.94
CA ARG A 32 -2.22 3.31 1.77
C ARG A 32 -2.77 2.11 1.04
N ALA A 33 -3.95 2.29 0.47
CA ALA A 33 -4.68 1.22 -0.19
C ALA A 33 -5.30 1.78 -1.46
N GLU A 34 -5.08 1.13 -2.58
CA GLU A 34 -5.71 1.52 -3.83
C GLU A 34 -6.33 0.36 -4.58
N LYS A 35 -7.25 0.76 -5.45
CA LYS A 35 -7.98 -0.15 -6.29
C LYS A 35 -7.53 0.04 -7.74
N ALA A 36 -6.66 -0.84 -8.19
CA ALA A 36 -6.12 -0.81 -9.54
C ALA A 36 -6.13 -2.22 -10.14
N SER A 37 -6.83 -2.36 -11.28
CA SER A 37 -6.84 -3.60 -12.06
C SER A 37 -5.44 -3.86 -12.63
N GLY A 38 -4.98 -5.12 -12.56
CA GLY A 38 -3.58 -5.51 -12.71
C GLY A 38 -2.92 -5.25 -14.07
N SER A 39 -3.64 -4.68 -15.04
CA SER A 39 -3.17 -4.48 -16.42
C SER A 39 -2.77 -3.04 -16.76
N ARG A 40 -3.05 -2.04 -15.91
CA ARG A 40 -2.66 -0.64 -16.18
C ARG A 40 -1.82 -0.07 -15.05
N ARG A 41 -0.76 0.67 -15.42
CA ARG A 41 -0.02 1.55 -14.50
C ARG A 41 -0.85 2.80 -14.17
N ASP A 42 -1.87 3.10 -14.97
CA ASP A 42 -2.86 4.13 -14.68
C ASP A 42 -3.68 3.77 -13.45
N GLY A 43 -3.73 4.69 -12.49
CA GLY A 43 -4.44 4.52 -11.22
C GLY A 43 -3.56 4.04 -10.06
N ARG A 44 -2.23 4.08 -10.19
CA ARG A 44 -1.28 3.84 -9.08
C ARG A 44 -0.92 5.11 -8.29
N SER A 45 -1.90 5.98 -8.06
CA SER A 45 -1.67 7.26 -7.39
C SER A 45 -1.23 7.08 -5.95
N GLU A 46 -1.77 6.10 -5.23
CA GLU A 46 -1.42 5.89 -3.82
C GLU A 46 -0.03 5.28 -3.66
N LEU A 47 0.39 4.39 -4.57
CA LEU A 47 1.76 3.87 -4.55
C LEU A 47 2.77 5.01 -4.74
N GLN A 48 2.49 5.87 -5.71
CA GLN A 48 3.39 6.98 -6.05
C GLN A 48 3.47 8.00 -4.93
N VAL A 49 2.34 8.28 -4.27
CA VAL A 49 2.33 9.06 -3.02
C VAL A 49 3.23 8.38 -1.97
N VAL A 50 3.07 7.09 -1.67
CA VAL A 50 3.94 6.45 -0.67
C VAL A 50 5.43 6.55 -1.04
N LEU A 51 5.77 6.37 -2.32
CA LEU A 51 7.13 6.54 -2.84
C LEU A 51 7.67 7.96 -2.68
N ASP A 52 6.84 8.99 -2.87
CA ASP A 52 7.25 10.39 -2.68
C ASP A 52 7.46 10.74 -1.19
N PHE A 53 6.80 10.04 -0.28
CA PHE A 53 6.95 10.23 1.17
C PHE A 53 8.10 9.42 1.77
N LEU A 54 8.52 8.34 1.12
CA LEU A 54 9.61 7.48 1.57
C LEU A 54 10.93 8.25 1.62
N ARG A 55 11.60 8.21 2.78
CA ARG A 55 12.93 8.78 2.96
C ARG A 55 13.99 7.68 3.02
N PRO A 56 15.26 8.02 2.77
CA PRO A 56 16.35 7.06 2.97
C PRO A 56 16.32 6.48 4.38
N GLY A 57 16.24 5.16 4.47
CA GLY A 57 16.12 4.41 5.73
C GLY A 57 14.71 3.96 6.09
N ASP A 58 13.67 4.41 5.39
CA ASP A 58 12.31 3.90 5.56
C ASP A 58 12.09 2.57 4.82
N THR A 59 11.09 1.80 5.25
CA THR A 59 10.78 0.48 4.67
C THR A 59 9.35 0.46 4.15
N LEU A 60 9.18 0.01 2.90
CA LEU A 60 7.88 -0.22 2.28
C LEU A 60 7.52 -1.71 2.36
N VAL A 61 6.33 -2.00 2.89
CA VAL A 61 5.74 -3.33 3.02
C VAL A 61 4.50 -3.39 2.13
N ILE A 62 4.30 -4.51 1.43
CA ILE A 62 3.25 -4.71 0.41
C ILE A 62 2.39 -5.94 0.71
#